data_AF-A0AAW5N371-F1
#
_entry.id   AF-A0AAW5N371-F1
#
_cell.length_a   1.000
_cell.length_b   1.000
_cell.length_c   1.000
_cell.angle_alpha   90.00
_cell.angle_beta   90.00
_cell.angle_gamma   90.00
#
_symmetry.space_group_name_H-M   'P 1'
#
loop_
_entity.id
_entity.type
_entity.pdbx_description
1 polymer ?
#
loop_
_entity_poly.entity_id
_entity_poly.type
_entity_poly.pdbx_seq_one_letter_code
_entity_poly.pdbx_strand_id
1 'polypeptide(L)'
;GGSPQPLTRNPLADGQLVALLREMAPVDVAPHLVAGGPLEFIYVNDSGRFLTRLRSDAGKLRATVSLAPAVTPNGQSYESPAAVENKG
;
A
#
# COMPACT_ATOMS: atom_id res chain seq x y z
N GLY A 1 -2.98 -19.44 0.63
CA GLY A 1 -3.51 -18.14 0.19
C GLY A 1 -4.82 -17.90 0.92
N GLY A 2 -4.97 -16.73 1.54
CA GLY A 2 -6.19 -16.35 2.26
C GLY A 2 -7.13 -15.52 1.40
N SER A 3 -8.43 -15.62 1.65
CA SER A 3 -9.43 -14.71 1.10
C SER A 3 -9.42 -13.36 1.85
N PRO A 4 -9.62 -12.21 1.17
CA PRO A 4 -9.76 -10.94 1.86
C PRO A 4 -10.92 -10.98 2.86
N GLN A 5 -10.65 -10.63 4.11
CA GLN A 5 -11.67 -10.56 5.17
C GLN A 5 -11.81 -9.11 5.66
N PRO A 6 -13.04 -8.59 5.81
CA PRO A 6 -13.24 -7.24 6.32
C PRO A 6 -12.75 -7.14 7.76
N LEU A 7 -11.92 -6.13 8.04
CA LEU A 7 -11.43 -5.83 9.38
C LEU A 7 -12.44 -5.02 10.19
N THR A 8 -13.25 -4.19 9.53
CA THR A 8 -14.27 -3.35 10.16
C THR A 8 -15.67 -3.85 9.83
N ARG A 9 -16.63 -3.63 10.73
CA ARG A 9 -18.05 -3.96 10.51
C ARG A 9 -18.70 -3.02 9.47
N ASN A 10 -18.30 -1.75 9.47
CA ASN A 10 -18.76 -0.73 8.55
C ASN A 10 -17.62 -0.27 7.64
N PRO A 11 -17.90 0.11 6.38
CA PRO A 11 -16.91 0.75 5.51
C PRO A 11 -16.40 2.05 6.13
N LEU A 12 -15.13 2.37 5.86
CA LEU A 12 -14.58 3.68 6.18
C LEU A 12 -15.20 4.74 5.26
N ALA A 13 -15.63 5.87 5.82
CA ALA A 13 -15.96 7.05 5.04
C ALA A 13 -14.67 7.70 4.49
N ASP A 14 -14.78 8.44 3.39
CA ASP A 14 -13.64 9.07 2.72
C ASP A 14 -12.78 9.93 3.67
N GLY A 15 -13.41 10.71 4.56
CA GLY A 15 -12.69 11.49 5.56
C GLY A 15 -11.92 10.65 6.58
N GLN A 16 -12.47 9.49 6.97
CA GLN A 16 -11.79 8.55 7.88
C GLN A 16 -10.60 7.87 7.18
N LEU A 17 -10.75 7.55 5.90
CA LEU A 17 -9.67 7.00 5.09
C LEU A 17 -8.54 8.02 4.93
N VAL A 18 -8.85 9.27 4.60
CA VAL A 18 -7.85 10.34 4.44
C VAL A 18 -7.15 10.62 5.77
N ALA A 19 -7.87 10.62 6.90
CA ALA A 19 -7.27 10.79 8.22
C ALA A 19 -6.24 9.69 8.50
N LEU A 20 -6.58 8.42 8.26
CA LEU A 20 -5.66 7.29 8.45
C LEU A 20 -4.41 7.43 7.55
N LEU A 21 -4.59 7.83 6.30
CA LEU A 21 -3.46 7.99 5.38
C LEU A 21 -2.53 9.14 5.78
N ARG A 22 -3.03 10.20 6.41
CA ARG A 22 -2.19 11.30 6.91
C ARG A 22 -1.28 10.87 8.05
N GLU A 23 -1.74 9.97 8.92
CA GLU A 23 -0.91 9.41 10.00
C GLU A 23 0.22 8.53 9.47
N MET A 24 0.03 7.93 8.28
CA MET A 24 1.03 7.06 7.63
C MET A 24 1.96 7.81 6.68
N ALA A 25 1.49 8.93 6.11
CA ALA A 25 2.15 9.60 5.01
C ALA A 25 3.43 10.32 5.48
N PRO A 26 4.48 10.33 4.65
CA PRO A 26 5.57 11.27 4.78
C PRO A 26 5.07 12.73 4.85
N VAL A 27 5.82 13.59 5.53
CA VAL A 27 5.44 15.01 5.77
C VAL A 27 5.20 15.78 4.47
N ASP A 28 5.96 15.46 3.43
CA ASP A 28 5.86 16.05 2.08
C ASP A 28 4.66 15.52 1.28
N VAL A 29 4.14 14.35 1.64
CA VAL A 29 3.01 13.69 0.97
C VAL A 29 1.66 14.10 1.57
N ALA A 30 1.61 14.36 2.88
CA ALA A 30 0.36 14.66 3.61
C ALA A 30 -0.50 15.80 3.00
N PRO A 31 0.07 16.90 2.46
CA PRO A 31 -0.71 17.95 1.81
C PRO A 31 -1.47 17.48 0.55
N HIS A 32 -0.94 16.48 -0.14
CA HIS A 32 -1.49 16.01 -1.42
C HIS A 32 -2.67 15.03 -1.26
N LEU A 33 -2.87 14.47 -0.08
CA LEU A 33 -3.98 13.55 0.21
C LEU A 33 -5.38 14.20 0.05
N VAL A 34 -5.48 15.52 0.15
CA VAL A 34 -6.74 16.27 0.05
C VAL A 34 -7.11 16.58 -1.40
N ALA A 35 -6.15 16.50 -2.32
CA ALA A 35 -6.35 16.90 -3.72
C ALA A 35 -7.23 15.91 -4.49
N GLY A 36 -7.58 14.75 -3.92
CA GLY A 36 -8.47 13.75 -4.53
C GLY A 36 -7.88 13.02 -5.75
N GLY A 37 -6.64 13.33 -6.12
CA GLY A 37 -5.90 12.69 -7.19
C GLY A 37 -5.29 11.35 -6.77
N PRO A 38 -4.89 10.50 -7.73
CA PRO A 38 -4.13 9.31 -7.42
C PRO A 38 -2.81 9.68 -6.73
N LEU A 39 -2.49 8.97 -5.66
CA LEU A 39 -1.28 9.20 -4.86
C LEU A 39 -0.63 7.87 -4.52
N GLU A 40 0.69 7.82 -4.56
CA GLU A 40 1.47 6.66 -4.17
C GLU A 40 2.62 7.11 -3.28
N PHE A 41 2.84 6.40 -2.16
CA PHE A 41 3.95 6.67 -1.26
C PHE A 41 4.41 5.41 -0.51
N ILE A 42 5.65 5.44 -0.01
CA ILE A 42 6.20 4.40 0.84
C ILE A 42 5.95 4.76 2.31
N TYR A 43 5.34 3.85 3.05
CA TYR A 43 5.22 3.88 4.50
C TYR A 43 6.27 2.94 5.12
N VAL A 44 7.00 3.42 6.12
CA VAL A 44 8.04 2.65 6.81
C VAL A 44 7.77 2.66 8.31
N ASN A 45 7.82 1.50 8.94
CA ASN A 45 7.79 1.33 10.39
C ASN A 45 8.65 0.12 10.81
N ASP A 46 8.65 -0.22 12.10
CA ASP A 46 9.44 -1.33 12.65
C ASP A 46 9.08 -2.71 12.06
N SER A 47 7.90 -2.84 11.44
CA SER A 47 7.46 -4.07 10.78
C SER A 47 7.89 -4.17 9.31
N GLY A 48 8.37 -3.09 8.70
CA GLY A 48 8.92 -3.10 7.34
C GLY A 48 8.51 -1.90 6.48
N ARG A 49 8.58 -2.10 5.16
CA ARG A 49 8.29 -1.09 4.14
C ARG A 49 7.07 -1.51 3.33
N PHE A 50 6.14 -0.58 3.17
CA PHE A 50 4.86 -0.82 2.51
C PHE A 50 4.60 0.22 1.43
N LEU A 51 4.10 -0.24 0.29
CA LEU A 51 3.61 0.63 -0.77
C LEU A 51 2.15 0.96 -0.51
N THR A 52 1.84 2.24 -0.36
CA THR A 52 0.48 2.73 -0.18
C THR A 52 0.04 3.44 -1.44
N ARG A 53 -1.13 3.08 -1.98
CA ARG A 53 -1.74 3.70 -3.16
C ARG A 53 -3.14 4.18 -2.80
N LEU A 54 -3.45 5.42 -3.14
CA LEU A 54 -4.78 6.01 -3.07
C LEU A 54 -5.27 6.28 -4.49
N ARG A 55 -6.50 5.89 -4.80
CA ARG A 55 -7.19 6.18 -6.07
C ARG A 55 -8.66 6.47 -5.81
N SER A 56 -9.30 7.13 -6.76
CA SER A 56 -10.76 7.17 -6.85
C SER A 56 -11.25 6.02 -7.72
N ASP A 57 -12.19 5.22 -7.20
CA ASP A 57 -12.82 4.09 -7.86
C ASP A 57 -14.35 4.28 -7.80
N ALA A 58 -14.98 4.47 -8.96
CA ALA A 58 -16.40 4.82 -9.08
C ALA A 58 -16.85 5.99 -8.17
N GLY A 59 -16.00 7.02 -8.03
CA GLY A 59 -16.29 8.20 -7.22
C GLY A 59 -16.10 8.01 -5.70
N LYS A 60 -15.54 6.87 -5.27
CA LYS A 60 -15.19 6.60 -3.86
C LYS A 60 -13.69 6.49 -3.72
N LEU A 61 -13.15 6.97 -2.61
CA LEU A 61 -11.73 6.79 -2.34
C LEU A 61 -11.43 5.34 -1.96
N ARG A 62 -10.37 4.80 -2.54
CA ARG A 62 -9.87 3.47 -2.26
C ARG A 62 -8.37 3.51 -2.06
N ALA A 63 -7.93 2.98 -0.92
CA ALA A 63 -6.52 2.80 -0.61
C ALA A 63 -6.14 1.32 -0.62
N THR A 64 -4.93 1.02 -1.06
CA THR A 64 -4.31 -0.30 -0.91
C THR A 64 -2.95 -0.16 -0.27
N VAL A 65 -2.65 -1.05 0.67
CA VAL A 65 -1.33 -1.18 1.29
C VAL A 65 -0.81 -2.57 0.95
N SER A 66 0.37 -2.64 0.33
CA SER A 66 1.05 -3.90 0.02
C SER A 66 2.49 -3.83 0.49
N LEU A 67 3.19 -4.96 0.53
CA LEU A 67 4.65 -4.94 0.72
C LEU A 67 5.28 -4.04 -0.35
N ALA A 68 6.18 -3.17 0.07
CA ALA A 68 6.97 -2.40 -0.88
C ALA A 68 7.88 -3.38 -1.66
N PRO A 69 8.10 -3.15 -2.96
CA PRO A 69 9.10 -3.92 -3.69
C PRO A 69 10.47 -3.80 -3.00
N ALA A 70 11.21 -4.91 -2.98
CA ALA A 70 12.58 -4.89 -2.53
C ALA A 70 13.37 -3.91 -3.42
N VAL A 71 13.93 -2.86 -2.82
CA VAL A 71 14.91 -2.02 -3.50
C VAL A 71 16.22 -2.79 -3.48
N THR A 72 16.50 -3.51 -4.56
CA THR A 72 17.89 -3.89 -4.82
C THR A 72 18.66 -2.64 -5.22
N PRO A 73 19.91 -2.45 -4.74
CA PRO A 73 20.76 -1.34 -5.15
C PRO A 73 20.96 -1.21 -6.67
N ASN A 74 20.59 -2.25 -7.44
CA ASN A 74 20.77 -2.34 -8.90
C ASN A 74 19.44 -2.49 -9.69
N GLY A 75 18.28 -2.18 -9.11
CA GLY A 75 17.03 -2.04 -9.88
C GLY A 75 16.42 -3.33 -10.46
N GLN A 76 16.77 -4.51 -9.93
CA GLN A 76 16.13 -5.77 -10.31
C GLN A 76 15.18 -6.25 -9.20
N SER A 77 13.88 -6.27 -9.51
CA SER A 77 12.85 -6.90 -8.69
C SER A 77 13.06 -8.41 -8.69
N TYR A 78 13.13 -9.03 -7.50
CA TYR A 78 13.04 -10.50 -7.42
C TYR A 78 11.60 -10.91 -7.73
N GLU A 79 11.36 -11.44 -8.93
CA GLU A 79 10.31 -12.46 -9.06
C GLU A 79 10.75 -13.64 -8.20
N SER A 80 9.88 -14.07 -7.26
CA SER A 80 10.12 -15.25 -6.44
C SER A 80 10.59 -16.41 -7.31
N PRO A 81 11.75 -17.03 -7.07
CA PRO A 81 12.12 -18.22 -7.82
C PRO A 81 11.13 -19.32 -7.45
N ALA A 82 10.32 -19.73 -8.43
CA ALA A 82 9.58 -20.97 -8.35
C ALA A 82 10.54 -22.09 -7.95
N ALA A 83 10.11 -22.92 -7.01
CA ALA A 83 10.86 -24.04 -6.46
C ALA A 83 11.53 -24.86 -7.58
N VAL A 84 12.86 -24.79 -7.65
CA VAL A 84 13.66 -25.81 -8.34
C VAL A 84 13.64 -27.05 -7.45
N GLU A 85 12.71 -27.94 -7.77
CA GLU A 85 12.66 -29.33 -7.31
C GLU A 85 13.99 -30.01 -7.69
N ASN A 86 14.88 -30.16 -6.71
CA ASN A 86 16.09 -30.97 -6.85
C ASN A 86 15.69 -32.45 -6.86
N LYS A 87 15.61 -33.05 -8.05
CA LYS A 87 15.72 -34.51 -8.20
C LYS A 87 17.18 -34.88 -8.34
N GLY A 88 17.73 -35.51 -7.29
CA GLY A 88 18.91 -36.37 -7.38
C GLY A 88 18.54 -37.77 -7.86
#